data_AF-A0A3P8L7E8-F1
#
_entry.id   AF-A0A3P8L7E8-F1
#
_cell.length_a   1.000
_cell.length_b   1.000
_cell.length_c   1.000
_cell.angle_alpha   90.00
_cell.angle_beta   90.00
_cell.angle_gamma   90.00
#
_symmetry.space_group_name_H-M   'P 1'
#
loop_
_entity.id
_entity.type
_entity.pdbx_description
1 polymer ?
#
loop_
_entity_poly.entity_id
_entity_poly.type
_entity_poly.pdbx_seq_one_letter_code
_entity_poly.pdbx_strand_id
1 'polypeptide(L)'
;MNLTFNDYFMGLISHKDQSNIMQNILTMEKVNEEAYKKISENEPEKSLLLTESRPKNKSKHILSIMKPQLAKIIREDFLNRSNKNWFKDFYSKNTYYKYRKQAVEEFLYHFFNT
;
A
#
# COMPACT_ATOMS: atom_id res chain seq x y z
N MET A 1 11.05 -23.41 -9.05
CA MET A 1 11.87 -22.33 -8.46
C MET A 1 10.89 -21.38 -7.77
N ASN A 2 10.81 -21.39 -6.43
CA ASN A 2 9.88 -20.53 -5.69
C ASN A 2 10.42 -19.11 -5.70
N LEU A 3 9.97 -18.28 -6.65
CA LEU A 3 10.20 -16.84 -6.62
C LEU A 3 9.57 -16.30 -5.33
N THR A 4 10.35 -16.17 -4.26
CA THR A 4 9.93 -15.40 -3.11
C THR A 4 9.78 -13.95 -3.57
N PHE A 5 8.74 -13.23 -3.15
CA PHE A 5 8.49 -11.82 -3.54
C PHE A 5 9.74 -10.92 -3.43
N ASN A 6 10.65 -11.29 -2.53
CA ASN A 6 11.98 -10.69 -2.32
C ASN A 6 12.82 -10.43 -3.58
N ASP A 7 12.59 -11.18 -4.66
CA ASP A 7 13.37 -11.04 -5.91
C ASP A 7 12.48 -10.67 -7.10
N TYR A 8 11.21 -10.30 -6.88
CA TYR A 8 10.28 -10.05 -7.98
C TYR A 8 10.82 -9.00 -8.96
N PHE A 9 11.35 -7.89 -8.41
CA PHE A 9 11.94 -6.83 -9.22
C PHE A 9 13.42 -7.07 -9.54
N MET A 10 14.04 -8.17 -9.07
CA MET A 10 15.43 -8.56 -9.36
C MET A 10 16.49 -7.44 -9.24
N GLY A 11 16.25 -6.44 -8.39
CA GLY A 11 17.13 -5.27 -8.29
C GLY A 11 17.08 -4.31 -9.49
N LEU A 12 16.19 -4.51 -10.46
CA LEU A 12 15.94 -3.59 -11.59
C LEU A 12 15.45 -2.21 -11.13
N ILE A 13 14.88 -2.15 -9.93
CA ILE A 13 14.51 -0.91 -9.26
C ILE A 13 15.00 -0.92 -7.82
N SER A 14 15.55 0.20 -7.37
CA SER A 14 16.07 0.32 -6.01
C SER A 14 14.94 0.20 -4.97
N HIS A 15 15.25 -0.35 -3.80
CA HIS A 15 14.26 -0.43 -2.71
C HIS A 15 13.72 0.95 -2.30
N LYS A 16 14.52 2.01 -2.45
CA LYS A 16 14.09 3.40 -2.22
C LYS A 16 13.01 3.81 -3.21
N ASP A 17 13.20 3.52 -4.49
CA ASP A 17 12.24 3.87 -5.54
C ASP A 17 10.98 3.03 -5.43
N GLN A 18 11.10 1.74 -5.09
CA GLN A 18 9.96 0.89 -4.76
C GLN A 18 9.14 1.49 -3.60
N SER A 19 9.79 1.93 -2.52
CA SER A 19 9.12 2.58 -1.40
C SER A 19 8.40 3.87 -1.83
N ASN A 20 9.02 4.66 -2.71
CA ASN A 20 8.43 5.89 -3.25
C ASN A 20 7.21 5.60 -4.14
N ILE A 21 7.30 4.63 -5.04
CA ILE A 21 6.19 4.22 -5.92
C ILE A 21 5.00 3.76 -5.08
N MET A 22 5.24 2.87 -4.12
CA MET A 22 4.18 2.40 -3.22
C MET A 22 3.55 3.57 -2.47
N GLN A 23 4.37 4.50 -1.95
CA GLN A 23 3.85 5.67 -1.26
C GLN A 23 2.98 6.55 -2.16
N ASN A 24 3.38 6.71 -3.42
CA ASN A 24 2.61 7.47 -4.41
C ASN A 24 1.29 6.77 -4.75
N ILE A 25 1.29 5.44 -4.92
CA ILE A 25 0.08 4.63 -5.10
C ILE A 25 -0.92 4.88 -3.97
N LEU A 26 -0.48 4.72 -2.71
CA LEU A 26 -1.33 4.92 -1.54
C LEU A 26 -1.88 6.35 -1.47
N THR A 27 -1.07 7.33 -1.83
CA THR A 27 -1.49 8.74 -1.88
C THR A 27 -2.54 8.96 -2.96
N MET A 28 -2.33 8.42 -4.15
CA MET A 28 -3.24 8.56 -5.28
C MET A 28 -4.59 7.88 -5.01
N GLU A 29 -4.60 6.69 -4.41
CA GLU A 29 -5.83 6.02 -4.00
C GLU A 29 -6.62 6.84 -2.97
N LYS A 30 -5.93 7.46 -2.01
CA LYS A 30 -6.56 8.35 -1.03
C LYS A 30 -7.15 9.58 -1.71
N VAL A 31 -6.39 10.25 -2.57
CA VAL A 31 -6.85 11.44 -3.31
C VAL A 31 -8.06 11.08 -4.19
N ASN A 32 -8.05 9.92 -4.84
CA ASN A 32 -9.16 9.44 -5.65
C ASN A 32 -10.43 9.20 -4.80
N GLU A 33 -10.30 8.59 -3.62
CA GLU A 33 -11.39 8.42 -2.66
C GLU A 33 -11.97 9.78 -2.19
N GLU A 34 -11.11 10.76 -1.93
CA GLU A 34 -11.53 12.12 -1.53
C GLU A 34 -12.21 12.88 -2.68
N ALA A 35 -11.66 12.80 -3.90
CA ALA A 35 -12.26 13.40 -5.08
C ALA A 35 -13.67 12.84 -5.34
N TYR A 36 -13.82 11.52 -5.23
CA TYR A 36 -15.12 10.86 -5.35
C TYR A 36 -16.13 11.36 -4.32
N LYS A 37 -15.75 11.43 -3.03
CA LYS A 37 -16.61 11.93 -1.96
C LYS A 37 -17.09 13.36 -2.24
N LYS A 38 -16.16 14.25 -2.60
CA LYS A 38 -16.49 15.65 -2.92
C LYS A 38 -17.47 15.77 -4.08
N ILE A 39 -17.35 14.94 -5.12
CA ILE A 39 -18.31 14.96 -6.23
C ILE A 39 -19.68 14.45 -5.75
N SER A 40 -19.71 13.33 -5.01
CA SER A 40 -20.96 12.74 -4.51
C SER A 40 -21.74 13.65 -3.54
N GLU A 41 -21.03 14.47 -2.76
CA GLU A 41 -21.64 15.42 -1.81
C GLU A 41 -22.18 16.68 -2.50
N ASN A 42 -21.51 17.17 -3.54
CA ASN A 42 -21.87 18.43 -4.21
C ASN A 42 -22.82 18.25 -5.40
N GLU A 43 -22.88 17.07 -6.02
CA GLU A 43 -23.70 16.80 -7.20
C GLU A 43 -24.49 15.48 -7.05
N PRO A 44 -25.49 15.43 -6.15
CA PRO A 44 -26.21 14.19 -5.83
C PRO A 44 -26.93 13.59 -7.04
N GLU A 45 -27.27 14.40 -8.05
CA GLU A 45 -27.91 14.00 -9.29
C GLU A 45 -26.99 13.13 -10.18
N LYS A 46 -25.66 13.30 -10.06
CA LYS A 46 -24.67 12.45 -10.72
C LYS A 46 -24.30 11.20 -9.90
N SER A 47 -24.80 11.05 -8.68
CA SER A 47 -24.47 9.92 -7.78
C SER A 47 -24.82 8.55 -8.38
N LEU A 48 -25.90 8.46 -9.17
CA LEU A 48 -26.33 7.24 -9.86
C LEU A 48 -25.40 6.82 -11.01
N LEU A 49 -24.70 7.77 -11.66
CA LEU A 49 -23.67 7.47 -12.66
C LEU A 49 -22.30 7.19 -12.00
N LEU A 50 -22.11 7.65 -10.76
CA LEU A 50 -20.88 7.48 -9.98
C LEU A 50 -20.79 6.12 -9.28
N THR A 51 -21.85 5.34 -9.18
CA THR A 51 -21.79 3.99 -8.57
C THR A 51 -20.88 3.05 -9.35
N GLU A 52 -20.86 3.14 -10.68
CA GLU A 52 -19.94 2.36 -11.52
C GLU A 52 -18.50 2.90 -11.46
N SER A 53 -18.34 4.19 -11.13
CA SER A 53 -17.05 4.89 -11.06
C SER A 53 -16.44 4.93 -9.65
N ARG A 54 -17.00 4.20 -8.69
CA ARG A 54 -16.47 4.17 -7.31
C ARG A 54 -15.00 3.72 -7.34
N PRO A 55 -14.07 4.47 -6.73
CA PRO A 55 -12.67 4.08 -6.62
C PRO A 55 -12.52 2.67 -6.06
N LYS A 56 -12.00 1.75 -6.88
CA LYS A 56 -11.61 0.41 -6.46
C LYS A 56 -10.22 0.49 -5.85
N ASN A 57 -10.15 0.88 -4.59
CA ASN A 57 -8.87 0.98 -3.86
C ASN A 57 -8.29 -0.42 -3.64
N LYS A 58 -7.35 -0.81 -4.50
CA LYS A 58 -6.70 -2.12 -4.49
C LYS A 58 -5.88 -2.31 -3.22
N SER A 59 -5.31 -1.26 -2.65
CA SER A 59 -4.46 -1.37 -1.45
C SER A 59 -5.19 -2.04 -0.28
N LYS A 60 -6.49 -1.78 -0.08
CA LYS A 60 -7.28 -2.42 0.99
C LYS A 60 -7.35 -3.94 0.81
N HIS A 61 -7.58 -4.39 -0.43
CA HIS A 61 -7.59 -5.80 -0.76
C HIS A 61 -6.20 -6.43 -0.61
N ILE A 62 -5.16 -5.78 -1.13
CA ILE A 62 -3.77 -6.26 -1.02
C ILE A 62 -3.37 -6.45 0.45
N LEU A 63 -3.66 -5.46 1.31
CA LEU A 63 -3.39 -5.52 2.75
C LEU A 63 -4.16 -6.63 3.49
N SER A 64 -5.21 -7.20 2.87
CA SER A 64 -5.98 -8.31 3.42
C SER A 64 -5.44 -9.69 3.02
N ILE A 65 -4.72 -9.78 1.89
CA ILE A 65 -4.19 -11.04 1.36
C ILE A 65 -2.70 -11.25 1.65
N MET A 66 -1.95 -10.17 1.87
CA MET A 66 -0.53 -10.25 2.23
C MET A 66 -0.33 -10.76 3.66
N LYS A 67 0.90 -11.18 3.97
CA LYS A 67 1.26 -11.66 5.31
C LYS A 67 0.95 -10.60 6.38
N PRO A 68 0.26 -10.95 7.49
CA PRO A 68 -0.18 -9.98 8.50
C PRO A 68 0.94 -9.10 9.06
N GLN A 69 2.12 -9.68 9.28
CA GLN A 69 3.31 -8.98 9.78
C GLN A 69 3.82 -7.89 8.81
N LEU A 70 3.73 -8.14 7.50
CA LEU A 70 4.13 -7.19 6.46
C LEU A 70 3.05 -6.12 6.26
N ALA A 71 1.78 -6.53 6.28
CA ALA A 71 0.65 -5.61 6.27
C ALA A 71 0.72 -4.60 7.42
N LYS A 72 1.12 -5.05 8.62
CA LYS A 72 1.33 -4.17 9.77
C LYS A 72 2.39 -3.10 9.46
N ILE A 73 3.51 -3.46 8.84
CA ILE A 73 4.53 -2.49 8.46
C ILE A 73 3.98 -1.45 7.49
N ILE A 74 3.23 -1.87 6.47
CA ILE A 74 2.62 -0.91 5.53
C ILE A 74 1.66 0.04 6.25
N ARG A 75 0.82 -0.49 7.14
CA ARG A 75 -0.12 0.33 7.92
C ARG A 75 0.60 1.36 8.79
N GLU A 76 1.62 0.96 9.53
CA GLU A 76 2.29 1.88 10.45
C GLU A 76 3.21 2.87 9.74
N ASP A 77 4.05 2.41 8.81
CA ASP A 77 5.05 3.25 8.15
C ASP A 77 4.46 4.20 7.11
N PHE A 78 3.42 3.77 6.39
CA PHE A 78 2.95 4.48 5.19
C PHE A 78 1.55 5.09 5.36
N LEU A 79 0.67 4.48 6.17
CA LEU A 79 -0.70 4.97 6.39
C LEU A 79 -0.84 5.80 7.69
N ASN A 80 -0.36 5.28 8.83
CA ASN A 80 -0.54 5.92 10.13
C ASN A 80 0.50 7.01 10.42
N ARG A 81 1.75 6.83 9.99
CA ARG A 81 2.88 7.79 10.05
C ARG A 81 3.13 8.48 11.40
N SER A 82 2.52 8.02 12.49
CA SER A 82 2.45 8.76 13.75
C SER A 82 3.69 8.58 14.64
N ASN A 83 4.32 7.40 14.63
CA ASN A 83 5.47 7.08 15.47
C ASN A 83 6.59 6.40 14.66
N LYS A 84 7.73 7.08 14.46
CA LYS A 84 8.88 6.51 13.72
C LYS A 84 9.55 5.29 14.39
N ASN A 85 9.27 5.04 15.67
CA ASN A 85 9.90 4.00 16.47
C ASN A 85 8.93 2.89 16.91
N TRP A 86 7.71 2.85 16.36
CA TRP A 86 6.70 1.84 16.71
C TRP A 86 7.24 0.39 16.61
N PHE A 87 8.17 0.15 15.70
CA PHE A 87 8.73 -1.18 15.45
C PHE A 87 9.54 -1.74 16.63
N LYS A 88 10.04 -0.87 17.53
CA LYS A 88 10.90 -1.30 18.65
C LYS A 88 10.17 -2.23 19.63
N ASP A 89 8.85 -2.15 19.69
CA ASP A 89 8.02 -2.98 20.57
C ASP A 89 7.78 -4.38 19.99
N PHE A 90 8.10 -4.61 18.72
CA PHE A 90 7.77 -5.85 18.00
C PHE A 90 8.97 -6.53 17.35
N TYR A 91 9.99 -5.76 16.97
CA TYR A 91 11.08 -6.22 16.12
C TYR A 91 12.42 -5.65 16.55
N SER A 92 13.48 -6.46 16.38
CA SER A 92 14.83 -5.92 16.33
C SER A 92 14.98 -4.97 15.13
N LYS A 93 15.91 -4.02 15.20
CA LYS A 93 16.20 -3.09 14.10
C LYS A 93 16.45 -3.83 12.77
N ASN A 94 17.27 -4.88 12.79
CA ASN A 94 17.60 -5.65 11.59
C ASN A 94 16.39 -6.40 11.04
N THR A 95 15.61 -7.03 11.91
CA THR A 95 14.37 -7.72 11.52
C THR A 95 13.38 -6.75 10.88
N TYR A 96 13.22 -5.57 11.49
CA TYR A 96 12.33 -4.53 10.97
C TYR A 96 12.70 -4.09 9.56
N TYR A 97 13.98 -3.73 9.29
CA TYR A 97 14.37 -3.30 7.95
C TYR A 97 14.24 -4.41 6.90
N LYS A 98 14.51 -5.67 7.29
CA LYS A 98 14.28 -6.82 6.42
C LYS A 98 12.79 -6.98 6.09
N TYR A 99 11.91 -6.91 7.08
CA TYR A 99 10.47 -7.03 6.86
C TYR A 99 9.89 -5.82 6.14
N ARG A 100 10.43 -4.62 6.34
CA ARG A 100 10.02 -3.43 5.60
C ARG A 100 10.29 -3.57 4.11
N LYS A 101 11.47 -4.09 3.76
CA LYS A 101 11.80 -4.45 2.37
C LYS A 101 10.81 -5.46 1.81
N GLN A 102 10.59 -6.56 2.53
CA GLN A 102 9.63 -7.59 2.14
C GLN A 102 8.21 -7.05 1.95
N ALA A 103 7.77 -6.16 2.84
CA ALA A 103 6.43 -5.59 2.80
C ALA A 103 6.21 -4.75 1.55
N VAL A 104 7.19 -3.92 1.17
CA VAL A 104 7.14 -3.11 -0.05
C VAL A 104 7.11 -4.00 -1.30
N GLU A 105 7.98 -5.00 -1.36
CA GLU A 105 8.06 -5.92 -2.51
C GLU A 105 6.79 -6.76 -2.68
N GLU A 106 6.27 -7.35 -1.59
CA GLU A 106 5.01 -8.12 -1.60
C GLU A 106 3.81 -7.23 -1.95
N PHE A 107 3.75 -6.00 -1.43
CA PHE A 107 2.69 -5.05 -1.79
C PHE A 107 2.69 -4.75 -3.29
N LEU A 108 3.85 -4.35 -3.84
CA LEU A 108 3.96 -3.96 -5.24
C LEU A 108 3.74 -5.16 -6.17
N TYR A 109 4.21 -6.35 -5.80
CA TYR A 109 3.89 -7.58 -6.52
C TYR A 109 2.37 -7.75 -6.65
N HIS A 110 1.65 -7.70 -5.53
CA HIS A 110 0.19 -7.87 -5.57
C HIS A 110 -0.50 -6.72 -6.31
N PHE A 111 0.00 -5.49 -6.20
CA PHE A 111 -0.59 -4.35 -6.89
C PHE A 111 -0.56 -4.49 -8.41
N PHE A 112 0.54 -5.00 -8.97
CA PHE A 112 0.71 -5.15 -10.42
C PHE A 112 0.20 -6.47 -10.98
N ASN A 113 0.08 -7.52 -10.17
CA ASN A 113 -0.25 -8.87 -10.64
C ASN A 113 -1.60 -9.42 -10.14
N THR A 114 -2.37 -8.63 -9.38
CA THR A 114 -3.73 -8.98 -8.88
C THR A 114 -4.72 -7.86 -9.23
#